data_AF-A0A366H4T9-F1
#
_entry.id   AF-A0A366H4T9-F1
#
_cell.length_a   1.000
_cell.length_b   1.000
_cell.length_c   1.000
_cell.angle_alpha   90.00
_cell.angle_beta   90.00
_cell.angle_gamma   90.00
#
_symmetry.space_group_name_H-M   'P 1'
#
loop_
_entity.id
_entity.type
_entity.pdbx_description
1 polymer ?
#
loop_
_entity_poly.entity_id
_entity_poly.type
_entity_poly.pdbx_seq_one_letter_code
_entity_poly.pdbx_strand_id
1 'polypeptide(L)'
;MQAHALDPFVRPDVDSTLLPGTYQRTIGGLRQTITFHEGGTFTGKSWTARNTLDDEYSGDWYWQGGYALPSTLNYVVRKSHKIPKDTEDADIVIVLNQKCLSILPADGKSGVIRVWWRVEEKVRKP
;
A
#
# COMPACT_ATOMS: atom_id res chain seq x y z
N MET A 1 -42.05 -9.10 9.71
CA MET A 1 -40.72 -8.70 10.20
C MET A 1 -39.69 -9.57 9.51
N GLN A 2 -39.06 -9.06 8.46
CA GLN A 2 -38.04 -9.79 7.71
C GLN A 2 -36.70 -9.61 8.43
N ALA A 3 -36.04 -10.72 8.74
CA ALA A 3 -34.69 -10.72 9.25
C ALA A 3 -33.77 -10.06 8.21
N HIS A 4 -33.09 -8.98 8.58
CA HIS A 4 -31.95 -8.48 7.83
C HIS A 4 -30.82 -9.50 7.97
N ALA A 5 -30.75 -10.44 7.04
CA ALA A 5 -29.54 -11.22 6.84
C ALA A 5 -28.42 -10.24 6.49
N LEU A 6 -27.36 -10.23 7.29
CA LEU A 6 -26.10 -9.59 6.89
C LEU A 6 -25.61 -10.33 5.64
N ASP A 7 -25.57 -9.64 4.51
CA ASP A 7 -25.13 -10.18 3.22
C ASP A 7 -23.63 -10.55 3.30
N PRO A 8 -23.27 -11.85 3.26
CA PRO A 8 -21.91 -12.30 3.56
C PRO A 8 -20.89 -12.04 2.42
N PHE A 9 -21.28 -11.35 1.34
CA PHE A 9 -20.44 -11.20 0.14
C PHE A 9 -20.27 -9.77 -0.38
N VAL A 10 -20.51 -8.74 0.43
CA VAL A 10 -20.10 -7.38 0.01
C VAL A 10 -18.58 -7.28 0.11
N ARG A 11 -17.90 -7.66 -0.99
CA ARG A 11 -16.48 -7.37 -1.19
C ARG A 11 -16.32 -5.86 -1.04
N PRO A 12 -15.39 -5.36 -0.20
CA PRO A 12 -15.03 -3.95 -0.30
C PRO A 12 -14.52 -3.71 -1.72
N ASP A 13 -15.20 -2.84 -2.47
CA ASP A 13 -14.77 -2.43 -3.80
C ASP A 13 -13.41 -1.76 -3.69
N VAL A 14 -12.35 -2.53 -3.93
CA VAL A 14 -11.00 -1.98 -4.06
C VAL A 14 -10.90 -1.40 -5.46
N ASP A 15 -11.23 -0.12 -5.57
CA ASP A 15 -11.04 0.63 -6.81
C ASP A 15 -9.55 0.92 -7.01
N SER A 16 -8.91 0.16 -7.91
CA SER A 16 -7.49 0.33 -8.25
C SER A 16 -7.18 1.70 -8.85
N THR A 17 -8.18 2.43 -9.37
CA THR A 17 -7.99 3.81 -9.83
C THR A 17 -7.71 4.78 -8.69
N LEU A 18 -7.98 4.38 -7.44
CA LEU A 18 -7.66 5.15 -6.24
C LEU A 18 -6.24 4.87 -5.71
N LEU A 19 -5.52 3.89 -6.27
CA LEU A 19 -4.19 3.51 -5.85
C LEU A 19 -3.10 4.51 -6.28
N PRO A 20 -3.13 5.11 -7.49
CA PRO A 20 -2.18 6.15 -7.84
C PRO A 20 -2.20 7.31 -6.84
N GLY A 21 -1.02 7.64 -6.33
CA GLY A 21 -0.87 8.65 -5.29
C GLY A 21 0.30 8.36 -4.37
N THR A 22 0.60 9.34 -3.51
CA THR A 22 1.63 9.21 -2.49
C THR A 22 0.98 8.86 -1.16
N TYR A 23 1.58 7.92 -0.45
CA TYR A 23 1.15 7.45 0.85
C TYR A 23 2.32 7.50 1.83
N GLN A 24 2.02 7.78 3.09
CA GLN A 24 3.00 7.82 4.15
C GLN A 24 2.62 6.88 5.29
N ARG A 25 3.64 6.29 5.92
CA ARG A 25 3.51 5.60 7.20
C ARG A 25 4.73 5.82 8.08
N THR A 26 4.61 5.45 9.35
CA THR A 26 5.74 5.39 10.29
C THR A 26 5.74 4.05 10.99
N ILE A 27 6.87 3.33 10.98
CA ILE A 27 7.03 2.04 11.64
C ILE A 27 8.44 1.88 12.19
N GLY A 28 8.57 1.42 13.44
CA GLY A 28 9.88 1.15 14.05
C GLY A 28 10.83 2.35 14.04
N GLY A 29 10.30 3.58 14.12
CA GLY A 29 11.09 4.81 14.03
C GLY A 29 11.53 5.21 12.61
N LEU A 30 11.12 4.47 11.58
CA LEU A 30 11.29 4.85 10.18
C LEU A 30 10.02 5.52 9.66
N ARG A 31 10.16 6.72 9.09
CA ARG A 31 9.12 7.32 8.24
C ARG A 31 9.29 6.78 6.84
N GLN A 32 8.22 6.34 6.20
CA GLN A 32 8.24 5.83 4.83
C GLN A 32 7.22 6.56 3.99
N THR A 33 7.58 6.89 2.75
CA THR A 33 6.64 7.33 1.72
C THR A 33 6.73 6.39 0.54
N ILE A 34 5.59 6.01 -0.02
CA ILE A 34 5.49 5.28 -1.28
C ILE A 34 4.56 6.03 -2.21
N THR A 35 4.94 6.14 -3.47
CA THR A 35 4.13 6.73 -4.53
C THR A 35 3.85 5.64 -5.55
N PHE A 36 2.57 5.29 -5.71
CA PHE A 36 2.11 4.44 -6.80
C PHE A 36 1.80 5.34 -7.99
N HIS A 37 2.37 5.02 -9.13
CA HIS A 37 2.17 5.74 -10.39
C HIS A 37 1.14 5.03 -11.24
N GLU A 38 0.45 5.78 -12.09
CA GLU A 38 -0.31 5.20 -13.18
C GLU A 38 0.62 4.35 -14.06
N GLY A 39 0.18 3.16 -14.45
CA GLY A 39 1.00 2.23 -15.26
C GLY A 39 1.77 1.18 -14.47
N GLY A 40 1.48 0.96 -13.18
CA GLY A 40 1.98 -0.22 -12.47
C GLY A 40 3.42 -0.10 -11.97
N THR A 41 3.92 1.11 -11.75
CA THR A 41 5.24 1.33 -11.12
C THR A 41 5.11 2.08 -9.81
N PHE A 42 6.08 1.92 -8.91
CA PHE A 42 6.13 2.66 -7.66
C PHE A 42 7.53 3.17 -7.36
N THR A 43 7.58 4.24 -6.58
CA THR A 43 8.79 4.78 -5.98
C THR A 43 8.57 4.99 -4.49
N GLY A 44 9.57 4.74 -3.66
CA GLY A 44 9.48 4.94 -2.24
C GLY A 44 10.78 5.44 -1.64
N LYS A 45 10.65 6.02 -0.45
CA LYS A 45 11.76 6.52 0.35
C LYS A 45 11.50 6.18 1.81
N SER A 46 12.56 5.86 2.54
CA SER A 46 12.53 5.75 3.99
C SER A 46 13.46 6.79 4.61
N TRP A 47 13.08 7.30 5.78
CA TRP A 47 13.89 8.20 6.59
C TRP A 47 13.96 7.68 8.01
N THR A 48 15.10 7.85 8.64
CA THR A 48 15.27 7.64 10.08
C THR A 48 14.43 8.65 10.88
N ALA A 49 14.23 8.39 12.17
CA ALA A 49 13.56 9.31 13.09
C ALA A 49 14.22 10.72 13.14
N ARG A 50 15.51 10.82 12.75
CA ARG A 50 16.27 12.07 12.68
C ARG A 50 16.17 12.76 11.30
N ASN A 51 15.23 12.33 10.46
CA ASN A 51 14.99 12.86 9.11
C ASN A 51 16.18 12.67 8.15
N THR A 52 17.04 11.69 8.40
CA THR A 52 18.10 11.28 7.47
C THR A 52 17.55 10.27 6.49
N LEU A 53 17.83 10.43 5.19
CA LEU A 53 17.44 9.45 4.17
C LEU A 53 18.09 8.10 4.48
N ASP A 54 17.26 7.08 4.58
CA ASP A 54 17.64 5.73 4.97
C ASP A 54 17.74 4.80 3.75
N ASP A 55 16.77 4.91 2.82
CA ASP A 55 16.78 4.21 1.52
C ASP A 55 15.89 4.92 0.50
N GLU A 56 16.16 4.67 -0.79
CA GLU A 56 15.28 5.02 -1.90
C GLU A 56 15.10 3.79 -2.78
N TYR A 57 13.85 3.46 -3.07
CA TYR A 57 13.52 2.24 -3.78
C TYR A 57 12.46 2.45 -4.85
N SER A 58 12.46 1.59 -5.87
CA SER A 58 11.45 1.61 -6.92
C SER A 58 11.22 0.22 -7.48
N GLY A 59 10.06 0.03 -8.09
CA GLY A 59 9.71 -1.26 -8.65
C GLY A 59 8.40 -1.24 -9.41
N ASP A 60 7.94 -2.45 -9.71
CA ASP A 60 6.69 -2.71 -10.40
C ASP A 60 5.64 -3.15 -9.38
N TRP A 61 4.39 -2.80 -9.61
CA TRP A 61 3.27 -3.33 -8.86
C TRP A 61 2.16 -3.79 -9.80
N TYR A 62 1.43 -4.81 -9.38
CA TYR A 62 0.26 -5.26 -10.12
C TYR A 62 -0.82 -5.77 -9.17
N TRP A 63 -2.04 -5.62 -9.63
CA TRP A 63 -3.25 -6.00 -8.94
C TRP A 63 -3.57 -7.47 -9.23
N GLN A 64 -3.63 -8.31 -8.19
CA GLN A 64 -4.11 -9.69 -8.30
C GLN A 64 -5.49 -9.80 -7.65
N GLY A 65 -6.52 -9.91 -8.50
CA GLY A 65 -7.89 -10.13 -8.05
C GLY A 65 -8.07 -11.53 -7.45
N GLY A 66 -8.41 -11.60 -6.16
CA GLY A 66 -8.76 -12.85 -5.49
C GLY A 66 -10.23 -13.22 -5.71
N TYR A 67 -10.53 -14.52 -5.84
CA TYR A 67 -11.90 -15.02 -5.86
C TYR A 67 -12.56 -15.04 -4.46
N ALA A 68 -11.79 -14.99 -3.36
CA ALA A 68 -12.30 -15.19 -1.99
C ALA A 68 -11.71 -14.29 -0.88
N LEU A 69 -10.65 -13.50 -1.16
CA LEU A 69 -9.97 -12.63 -0.17
C LEU A 69 -9.98 -11.17 -0.66
N PRO A 70 -9.77 -10.18 0.23
CA PRO A 70 -9.59 -8.80 -0.19
C PRO A 70 -8.44 -8.75 -1.19
N SER A 71 -8.58 -7.87 -2.16
CA SER A 71 -7.74 -7.87 -3.33
C SER A 71 -6.24 -7.76 -2.89
N THR A 72 -5.34 -8.57 -3.48
CA THR A 72 -3.89 -8.53 -3.25
C THR A 72 -3.16 -7.58 -4.21
N LEU A 73 -2.30 -6.71 -3.67
CA LEU A 73 -1.36 -5.87 -4.39
C LEU A 73 0.04 -6.47 -4.28
N ASN A 74 0.61 -6.86 -5.41
CA ASN A 74 1.94 -7.45 -5.48
C ASN A 74 2.97 -6.40 -5.90
N TYR A 75 4.20 -6.53 -5.39
CA TYR A 75 5.33 -5.65 -5.70
C TYR A 75 6.55 -6.47 -6.10
N VAL A 76 7.34 -5.91 -7.03
CA VAL A 76 8.68 -6.42 -7.36
C VAL A 76 9.67 -5.27 -7.28
N VAL A 77 10.61 -5.34 -6.34
CA VAL A 77 11.62 -4.29 -6.12
C VAL A 77 12.72 -4.38 -7.18
N ARG A 78 12.95 -3.30 -7.92
CA ARG A 78 13.97 -3.24 -8.98
C ARG A 78 15.20 -2.43 -8.60
N LYS A 79 15.04 -1.42 -7.74
CA LYS A 79 16.12 -0.56 -7.25
C LYS A 79 15.93 -0.34 -5.76
N SER A 80 17.00 -0.54 -4.98
CA SER A 80 17.13 -0.22 -3.56
C SER A 80 18.59 -0.43 -3.16
N HIS A 81 19.08 0.25 -2.12
CA HIS A 81 20.38 -0.04 -1.51
C HIS A 81 20.31 -1.06 -0.37
N LYS A 82 19.09 -1.38 0.10
CA LYS A 82 18.85 -2.26 1.25
C LYS A 82 18.07 -3.53 0.93
N ILE A 83 17.21 -3.46 -0.06
CA ILE A 83 16.36 -4.56 -0.50
C ILE A 83 17.01 -5.20 -1.73
N PRO A 84 17.30 -6.50 -1.72
CA PRO A 84 17.83 -7.18 -2.89
C PRO A 84 16.95 -6.96 -4.12
N LYS A 85 17.60 -6.85 -5.29
CA LYS A 85 16.89 -6.75 -6.56
C LYS A 85 16.00 -7.97 -6.76
N ASP A 86 14.83 -7.75 -7.35
CA ASP A 86 13.81 -8.74 -7.67
C ASP A 86 13.17 -9.39 -6.43
N THR A 87 13.31 -8.77 -5.25
CA THR A 87 12.51 -9.15 -4.08
C THR A 87 11.04 -8.92 -4.38
N GLU A 88 10.25 -9.97 -4.21
CA GLU A 88 8.78 -9.94 -4.30
C GLU A 88 8.19 -9.73 -2.91
N ASP A 89 7.16 -8.87 -2.82
CA ASP A 89 6.35 -8.68 -1.60
C ASP A 89 4.87 -8.61 -2.02
N ALA A 90 3.97 -8.99 -1.12
CA ALA A 90 2.54 -9.03 -1.40
C ALA A 90 1.75 -8.54 -0.19
N ASP A 91 0.82 -7.63 -0.47
CA ASP A 91 0.04 -6.94 0.54
C ASP A 91 -1.45 -7.06 0.19
N ILE A 92 -2.27 -7.56 1.11
CA ILE A 92 -3.73 -7.54 0.97
C ILE A 92 -4.20 -6.11 1.22
N VAL A 93 -4.80 -5.46 0.23
CA VAL A 93 -5.24 -4.07 0.37
C VAL A 93 -6.72 -4.03 0.74
N ILE A 94 -7.03 -3.25 1.77
CA ILE A 94 -8.37 -2.83 2.13
C ILE A 94 -8.42 -1.31 1.99
N VAL A 95 -9.21 -0.83 1.03
CA VAL A 95 -9.50 0.59 0.88
C VAL A 95 -10.53 0.96 1.93
N LEU A 96 -10.11 1.69 2.98
CA LEU A 96 -11.03 2.12 4.03
C LEU A 96 -11.83 3.36 3.58
N ASN A 97 -11.25 4.17 2.69
CA ASN A 97 -11.86 5.29 1.96
C ASN A 97 -10.85 5.84 0.92
N GLN A 98 -11.19 6.89 0.17
CA GLN A 98 -10.31 7.54 -0.82
C GLN A 98 -8.96 8.07 -0.28
N LYS A 99 -8.78 8.09 1.05
CA LYS A 99 -7.62 8.68 1.74
C LYS A 99 -6.80 7.65 2.53
N CYS A 100 -7.25 6.41 2.68
CA CYS A 100 -6.61 5.43 3.56
C CYS A 100 -6.61 4.01 2.97
N LEU A 101 -5.41 3.41 2.97
CA LEU A 101 -5.16 2.04 2.57
C LEU A 101 -4.67 1.26 3.79
N SER A 102 -5.42 0.24 4.20
CA SER A 102 -4.92 -0.76 5.14
C SER A 102 -4.36 -1.93 4.37
N ILE A 103 -3.21 -2.41 4.79
CA ILE A 103 -2.52 -3.54 4.19
C ILE A 103 -2.35 -4.64 5.24
N LEU A 104 -2.88 -5.82 4.93
CA LEU A 104 -2.70 -7.03 5.73
C LEU A 104 -1.70 -7.98 5.04
N PRO A 105 -0.84 -8.66 5.79
CA PRO A 105 0.06 -9.66 5.20
C PRO A 105 -0.74 -10.86 4.67
N ALA A 106 -0.43 -11.31 3.46
CA ALA A 106 -1.06 -12.46 2.80
C ALA A 106 -0.37 -13.80 3.10
N ASP A 107 0.02 -14.05 4.36
CA ASP A 107 0.79 -15.22 4.89
C ASP A 107 2.31 -14.95 5.02
N GLY A 108 3.05 -15.22 6.11
CA GLY A 108 2.75 -15.81 7.42
C GLY A 108 3.99 -15.83 8.35
N LYS A 109 4.96 -14.90 8.22
CA LYS A 109 6.16 -14.85 9.08
C LYS A 109 6.55 -13.46 9.63
N SER A 110 5.64 -12.48 9.61
CA SER A 110 5.90 -11.18 10.25
C SER A 110 4.61 -10.43 10.61
N GLY A 111 4.43 -10.19 11.91
CA GLY A 111 3.26 -9.56 12.52
C GLY A 111 3.21 -8.04 12.35
N VAL A 112 3.31 -7.55 11.12
CA VAL A 112 3.24 -6.12 10.83
C VAL A 112 2.04 -5.81 9.95
N ILE A 113 0.97 -5.32 10.57
CA ILE A 113 -0.12 -4.64 9.87
C ILE A 113 0.40 -3.28 9.39
N ARG A 114 0.18 -2.97 8.11
CA ARG A 114 0.71 -1.76 7.47
C ARG A 114 -0.46 -0.84 7.16
N VAL A 115 -0.53 0.31 7.83
CA VAL A 115 -1.54 1.34 7.52
C VAL A 115 -0.88 2.51 6.81
N TRP A 116 -1.38 2.85 5.63
CA TRP A 116 -0.86 3.89 4.76
C TRP A 116 -1.87 5.02 4.60
N TRP A 117 -1.43 6.24 4.84
CA TRP A 117 -2.26 7.45 4.71
C TRP A 117 -1.92 8.19 3.43
N ARG A 118 -2.91 8.48 2.59
CA ARG A 118 -2.72 9.27 1.38
C ARG A 118 -2.26 10.67 1.78
N VAL A 119 -1.16 11.10 1.18
CA VAL A 119 -0.66 12.47 1.28
C VAL A 119 -1.37 13.25 0.19
N GLU A 120 -2.39 14.02 0.56
CA GLU A 120 -3.01 14.96 -0.37
C GLU A 120 -1.98 16.04 -0.73
N GLU A 121 -1.78 16.28 -2.02
CA GLU A 121 -1.08 17.48 -2.45
C GLU A 121 -1.87 18.68 -1.93
N LYS A 122 -1.24 19.52 -1.12
CA LYS A 122 -1.81 20.82 -0.78
C LYS A 122 -1.93 21.57 -2.09
N VAL A 123 -3.15 21.67 -2.63
CA VAL A 123 -3.46 22.57 -3.73
C VAL A 123 -3.04 23.96 -3.26
N ARG A 124 -1.88 24.43 -3.72
CA ARG A 124 -1.54 25.85 -3.60
C ARG A 124 -2.52 26.55 -4.51
N LYS A 125 -3.55 27.15 -3.91
CA LYS A 125 -4.38 28.11 -4.64
C LYS A 125 -3.43 29.17 -5.20
N PRO A 126 -3.59 29.55 -6.48
CA PRO A 126 -2.80 30.63 -7.07
C PRO A 126 -2.97 31.93 -6.30
#